data_AF-A0A7G9RG76-F1
#
_entry.id   AF-A0A7G9RG76-F1
#
_cell.length_a   1.000
_cell.length_b   1.000
_cell.length_c   1.000
_cell.angle_alpha   90.00
_cell.angle_beta   90.00
_cell.angle_gamma   90.00
#
_symmetry.space_group_name_H-M   'P 1'
#
loop_
_entity.id
_entity.type
_entity.pdbx_description
1 polymer ?
#
loop_
_entity_poly.entity_id
_entity_poly.type
_entity_poly.pdbx_seq_one_letter_code
_entity_poly.pdbx_strand_id
1 'polypeptide(L)'
;MTLVLLCYVDESNHGDFHGFAALLADEHATKALTDDLNRIMSQASVDFGIPRTTEFHAHPMFHGKDEWSNVGARARVGLFFKVVNAITSADVTMILRSVDNRLLKARQARENYRVHFPAEQVCFQHILQRANRVAKRQDTYALMIADNRSDRERHRERFATYQTSGTPGVYMHTTLERLLDTVHFAPSHQSRMLQAADMLAFIYRRRMTVFEQDIRSEQAMAKLWGRIIDCGKLCDVGSWP
;
A
#
# COMPACT_ATOMS: atom_id res chain seq x y z
N MET A 1 0.56 -14.86 24.20
CA MET A 1 1.29 -13.65 23.79
C MET A 1 0.33 -12.83 22.95
N THR A 2 0.14 -11.55 23.26
CA THR A 2 -0.67 -10.66 22.41
C THR A 2 0.24 -10.11 21.32
N LEU A 3 0.00 -10.51 20.07
CA LEU A 3 0.79 -10.10 18.91
C LEU A 3 0.26 -8.76 18.39
N VAL A 4 1.10 -7.74 18.26
CA VAL A 4 0.70 -6.43 17.68
C VAL A 4 0.89 -6.48 16.17
N LEU A 5 -0.10 -6.01 15.41
CA LEU A 5 0.01 -5.91 13.96
C LEU A 5 0.84 -4.69 13.55
N LEU A 6 1.67 -4.85 12.54
CA LEU A 6 2.39 -3.77 11.87
C LEU A 6 1.73 -3.53 10.52
N CYS A 7 1.24 -2.31 10.31
CA CYS A 7 0.54 -1.89 9.10
C CYS A 7 1.43 -0.97 8.27
N TYR A 8 2.02 -1.51 7.21
CA TYR A 8 2.88 -0.78 6.29
C TYR A 8 2.06 -0.20 5.15
N VAL A 9 2.20 1.09 4.87
CA VAL A 9 1.33 1.82 3.94
C VAL A 9 2.14 2.61 2.93
N ASP A 10 1.73 2.55 1.66
CA ASP A 10 2.25 3.42 0.60
C ASP A 10 1.14 3.86 -0.36
N GLU A 11 1.41 4.90 -1.14
CA GLU A 11 0.48 5.53 -2.07
C GLU A 11 0.91 5.41 -3.53
N SER A 12 -0.07 5.42 -4.43
CA SER A 12 0.19 5.55 -5.86
C SER A 12 -0.96 6.28 -6.54
N ASN A 13 -0.65 7.47 -7.06
CA ASN A 13 -1.64 8.40 -7.61
C ASN A 13 -1.47 8.55 -9.14
N HIS A 14 -2.56 8.78 -9.87
CA HIS A 14 -2.55 9.11 -11.30
C HIS A 14 -3.82 9.84 -11.74
N GLY A 15 -3.68 11.07 -12.24
CA GLY A 15 -4.84 11.88 -12.62
C GLY A 15 -5.78 12.09 -11.44
N ASP A 16 -7.06 11.77 -11.61
CA ASP A 16 -8.06 11.84 -10.52
C ASP A 16 -8.01 10.65 -9.55
N PHE A 17 -7.23 9.60 -9.84
CA PHE A 17 -7.09 8.44 -8.97
C PHE A 17 -6.07 8.73 -7.87
N HIS A 18 -6.54 8.67 -6.61
CA HIS A 18 -5.70 8.62 -5.43
C HIS A 18 -5.80 7.25 -4.79
N GLY A 19 -4.69 6.52 -4.68
CA GLY A 19 -4.70 5.14 -4.22
C GLY A 19 -3.71 4.88 -3.11
N PHE A 20 -4.09 4.02 -2.17
CA PHE A 20 -3.22 3.51 -1.13
C PHE A 20 -3.28 1.98 -1.10
N ALA A 21 -2.13 1.37 -0.84
CA ALA A 21 -2.03 -0.02 -0.44
C ALA A 21 -1.47 -0.12 0.97
N ALA A 22 -1.95 -1.09 1.75
CA ALA A 22 -1.39 -1.43 3.03
C ALA A 22 -1.21 -2.94 3.21
N LEU A 23 -0.17 -3.30 3.97
CA LEU A 23 0.14 -4.66 4.40
C LEU A 23 0.15 -4.73 5.92
N LEU A 24 -0.75 -5.54 6.48
CA LEU A 24 -0.82 -5.83 7.90
C LEU A 24 -0.28 -7.22 8.16
N ALA A 25 0.64 -7.33 9.12
CA ALA A 25 1.26 -8.59 9.52
C ALA A 25 1.65 -8.51 11.00
N ASP A 26 1.75 -9.65 11.69
CA ASP A 26 2.40 -9.70 13.00
C ASP A 26 3.93 -9.64 12.86
N GLU A 27 4.67 -9.72 13.97
CA GLU A 27 6.14 -9.67 13.95
C GLU A 27 6.78 -10.84 13.20
N HIS A 28 6.17 -12.03 13.25
CA HIS A 28 6.71 -13.25 12.65
C HIS A 28 6.57 -13.21 11.13
N ALA A 29 5.37 -12.90 10.63
CA ALA A 29 5.09 -12.73 9.22
C ALA A 29 5.86 -11.54 8.63
N THR A 30 6.00 -10.44 9.39
CA THR A 30 6.84 -9.30 9.00
C THR A 30 8.30 -9.71 8.79
N LYS A 31 8.88 -10.44 9.76
CA LYS A 31 10.27 -10.90 9.68
C LYS A 31 10.45 -11.88 8.51
N ALA A 32 9.55 -12.84 8.36
CA ALA A 32 9.60 -13.84 7.30
C ALA A 32 9.54 -13.19 5.90
N LEU A 33 8.60 -12.26 5.67
CA LEU A 33 8.49 -11.56 4.39
C LEU A 33 9.72 -10.68 4.12
N THR A 34 10.25 -10.01 5.14
CA THR A 34 11.49 -9.22 4.99
C THR A 34 12.67 -10.11 4.60
N ASP A 35 12.82 -11.29 5.21
CA ASP A 35 13.87 -12.24 4.85
C ASP A 35 13.71 -12.77 3.43
N ASP A 36 12.47 -13.02 3.00
CA ASP A 36 12.17 -13.44 1.64
C ASP A 36 12.54 -12.38 0.61
N LEU A 37 12.18 -11.13 0.86
CA LEU A 37 12.52 -10.01 -0.02
C LEU A 37 14.04 -9.75 -0.05
N ASN A 38 14.72 -9.87 1.09
CA ASN A 38 16.18 -9.78 1.16
C ASN A 38 16.87 -10.91 0.39
N ARG A 39 16.31 -12.12 0.41
CA ARG A 39 16.82 -13.25 -0.39
C ARG A 39 16.61 -13.04 -1.87
N ILE A 40 15.44 -12.55 -2.28
CA ILE A 40 15.15 -12.20 -3.69
C ILE A 40 16.14 -11.14 -4.17
N MET A 41 16.38 -10.07 -3.39
CA MET A 41 17.33 -9.01 -3.78
C MET A 41 18.78 -9.51 -3.78
N SER A 42 19.14 -10.37 -2.82
CA SER A 42 20.46 -11.00 -2.79
C SER A 42 20.73 -11.82 -4.04
N GLN A 43 19.73 -12.58 -4.51
CA GLN A 43 19.85 -13.33 -5.75
C GLN A 43 19.89 -12.41 -6.97
N ALA A 44 19.03 -11.37 -7.02
CA ALA A 44 19.04 -10.39 -8.10
C ALA A 44 20.38 -9.66 -8.22
N SER A 45 21.03 -9.37 -7.10
CA SER A 45 22.36 -8.78 -7.05
C SER A 45 23.42 -9.67 -7.73
N VAL A 46 23.37 -10.98 -7.49
CA VAL A 46 24.26 -11.95 -8.15
C VAL A 46 23.92 -12.07 -9.64
N ASP A 47 22.63 -12.19 -9.97
CA ASP A 47 22.17 -12.46 -11.34
C ASP A 47 22.37 -11.25 -12.28
N PHE A 48 22.25 -10.02 -11.75
CA PHE A 48 22.17 -8.80 -12.56
C PHE A 48 23.18 -7.72 -12.19
N GLY A 49 24.03 -7.95 -11.19
CA GLY A 49 25.09 -7.00 -10.80
C GLY A 49 24.60 -5.73 -10.11
N ILE A 50 23.35 -5.69 -9.63
CA ILE A 50 22.82 -4.54 -8.87
C ILE A 50 23.20 -4.62 -7.38
N PRO A 51 23.29 -3.50 -6.65
CA PRO A 51 23.54 -3.51 -5.21
C PRO A 51 22.48 -4.31 -4.42
N ARG A 52 22.89 -5.02 -3.35
CA ARG A 52 21.95 -5.73 -2.46
C ARG A 52 20.99 -4.79 -1.72
N THR A 53 21.38 -3.53 -1.59
CA THR A 53 20.61 -2.45 -0.98
C THR A 53 19.63 -1.82 -1.95
N THR A 54 19.61 -2.23 -3.23
CA THR A 54 18.65 -1.72 -4.21
C THR A 54 17.22 -1.97 -3.74
N GLU A 55 16.39 -0.96 -3.97
CA GLU A 55 14.99 -0.95 -3.60
C GLU A 55 14.15 -1.70 -4.63
N PHE A 56 13.14 -2.44 -4.18
CA PHE A 56 12.03 -2.87 -5.04
C PHE A 56 11.06 -1.71 -5.32
N HIS A 57 11.58 -0.53 -5.66
CA HIS A 57 10.73 0.61 -5.97
C HIS A 57 10.06 0.36 -7.32
N ALA A 58 8.74 0.14 -7.29
CA ALA A 58 7.98 -0.44 -8.37
C ALA A 58 8.06 0.40 -9.64
N HIS A 59 8.00 1.74 -9.53
CA HIS A 59 8.01 2.62 -10.69
C HIS A 59 9.36 2.62 -11.44
N PRO A 60 10.52 2.86 -10.80
CA PRO A 60 11.83 2.69 -11.44
C PRO A 60 12.07 1.28 -11.97
N MET A 61 11.73 0.26 -11.18
CA MET A 61 11.90 -1.14 -11.56
C MET A 61 11.08 -1.50 -12.80
N PHE A 62 9.83 -1.03 -12.89
CA PHE A 62 8.98 -1.29 -14.04
C PHE A 62 9.56 -0.68 -15.32
N HIS A 63 9.93 0.61 -15.26
CA HIS A 63 10.44 1.34 -16.41
C HIS A 63 11.91 1.09 -16.73
N GLY A 64 12.65 0.37 -15.86
CA GLY A 64 14.09 0.18 -16.02
C GLY A 64 14.84 1.51 -15.87
N LYS A 65 14.57 2.22 -14.79
CA LYS A 65 15.25 3.47 -14.43
C LYS A 65 16.17 3.25 -13.25
N ASP A 66 17.04 4.21 -12.99
CA ASP A 66 17.94 4.23 -11.84
C ASP A 66 18.78 2.94 -11.77
N GLU A 67 18.84 2.26 -10.63
CA GLU A 67 19.57 1.00 -10.44
C GLU A 67 19.07 -0.13 -11.35
N TRP A 68 17.87 0.00 -11.91
CA TRP A 68 17.24 -0.99 -12.78
C TRP A 68 17.52 -0.78 -14.28
N SER A 69 18.26 0.28 -14.65
CA SER A 69 18.55 0.67 -16.04
C SER A 69 19.26 -0.42 -16.86
N ASN A 70 20.15 -1.18 -16.24
CA ASN A 70 20.90 -2.26 -16.89
C ASN A 70 20.25 -3.65 -16.76
N VAL A 71 19.13 -3.76 -16.03
CA VAL A 71 18.43 -5.03 -15.83
C VAL A 71 17.40 -5.21 -16.94
N GLY A 72 17.53 -6.26 -17.76
CA GLY A 72 16.62 -6.48 -18.90
C GLY A 72 15.15 -6.62 -18.50
N ALA A 73 14.22 -6.16 -19.35
CA ALA A 73 12.78 -6.10 -19.05
C ALA A 73 12.19 -7.43 -18.57
N ARG A 74 12.57 -8.55 -19.20
CA ARG A 74 12.13 -9.90 -18.80
C ARG A 74 12.57 -10.28 -17.38
N ALA A 75 13.78 -9.89 -16.99
CA ALA A 75 14.30 -10.12 -15.64
C ALA A 75 13.53 -9.28 -14.60
N ARG A 76 13.26 -8.01 -14.90
CA ARG A 76 12.46 -7.14 -14.03
C ARG A 76 11.03 -7.66 -13.85
N VAL A 77 10.38 -8.09 -14.92
CA VAL A 77 9.06 -8.76 -14.84
C VAL A 77 9.14 -10.01 -13.96
N GLY A 78 10.17 -10.84 -14.14
CA GLY A 78 10.38 -12.03 -13.29
C GLY A 78 10.55 -11.69 -11.81
N LEU A 79 11.26 -10.62 -11.48
CA LEU A 79 11.42 -10.13 -10.12
C LEU A 79 10.11 -9.56 -9.55
N PHE A 80 9.31 -8.84 -10.35
CA PHE A 80 7.95 -8.43 -9.96
C PHE A 80 7.12 -9.63 -9.51
N PHE A 81 7.12 -10.71 -10.30
CA PHE A 81 6.42 -11.95 -9.93
C PHE A 81 6.99 -12.59 -8.66
N LYS A 82 8.32 -12.63 -8.48
CA LYS A 82 8.93 -13.18 -7.26
C LYS A 82 8.49 -12.40 -6.02
N VAL A 83 8.49 -11.07 -6.09
CA VAL A 83 8.08 -10.19 -4.97
C VAL A 83 6.59 -10.36 -4.68
N VAL A 84 5.72 -10.28 -5.69
CA VAL A 84 4.27 -10.47 -5.49
C VAL A 84 3.96 -11.86 -4.93
N ASN A 85 4.66 -12.90 -5.39
CA ASN A 85 4.49 -14.25 -4.84
C ASN A 85 4.91 -14.36 -3.38
N ALA A 86 6.00 -13.69 -2.98
CA ALA A 86 6.40 -13.66 -1.57
C ALA A 86 5.32 -12.98 -0.71
N ILE A 87 4.79 -11.84 -1.17
CA ILE A 87 3.71 -11.11 -0.49
C ILE A 87 2.46 -11.98 -0.37
N THR A 88 1.99 -12.57 -1.47
CA THR A 88 0.73 -13.34 -1.47
C THR A 88 0.87 -14.70 -0.77
N SER A 89 2.09 -15.19 -0.55
CA SER A 89 2.35 -16.41 0.23
C SER A 89 2.49 -16.14 1.73
N ALA A 90 2.99 -14.96 2.13
CA ALA A 90 3.18 -14.57 3.52
C ALA A 90 1.85 -14.39 4.29
N ASP A 91 1.84 -14.64 5.59
CA ASP A 91 0.64 -14.46 6.43
C ASP A 91 0.35 -12.98 6.70
N VAL A 92 -0.26 -12.34 5.71
CA VAL A 92 -0.52 -10.90 5.70
C VAL A 92 -1.99 -10.63 5.34
N THR A 93 -2.50 -9.51 5.81
CA THR A 93 -3.74 -8.90 5.30
C THR A 93 -3.39 -7.71 4.42
N MET A 94 -3.92 -7.68 3.21
CA MET A 94 -3.75 -6.58 2.26
C MET A 94 -4.96 -5.66 2.28
N ILE A 95 -4.76 -4.34 2.23
CA ILE A 95 -5.82 -3.35 2.07
C ILE A 95 -5.51 -2.53 0.83
N LEU A 96 -6.45 -2.43 -0.11
CA LEU A 96 -6.34 -1.59 -1.30
C LEU A 96 -7.53 -0.65 -1.33
N ARG A 97 -7.27 0.66 -1.24
CA ARG A 97 -8.33 1.68 -1.29
C ARG A 97 -7.95 2.76 -2.29
N SER A 98 -8.95 3.24 -3.01
CA SER A 98 -8.80 4.42 -3.85
C SER A 98 -9.90 5.44 -3.61
N VAL A 99 -9.60 6.68 -3.98
CA VAL A 99 -10.56 7.75 -4.11
C VAL A 99 -10.41 8.44 -5.46
N ASP A 100 -11.53 8.65 -6.16
CA ASP A 100 -11.56 9.50 -7.35
C ASP A 100 -11.83 10.95 -6.94
N ASN A 101 -10.88 11.83 -7.19
CA ASN A 101 -10.90 13.23 -6.77
C ASN A 101 -12.03 14.03 -7.41
N ARG A 102 -12.34 13.76 -8.68
CA ARG A 102 -13.40 14.46 -9.40
C ARG A 102 -14.77 14.03 -8.90
N LEU A 103 -14.99 12.72 -8.72
CA LEU A 103 -16.23 12.19 -8.15
C LEU A 103 -16.40 12.63 -6.69
N LEU A 104 -15.33 12.69 -5.92
CA LEU A 104 -15.35 13.23 -4.56
C LEU A 104 -15.82 14.68 -4.54
N LYS A 105 -15.19 15.56 -5.34
CA LYS A 105 -15.59 16.97 -5.41
C LYS A 105 -17.05 17.13 -5.82
N ALA A 106 -17.49 16.39 -6.83
CA ALA A 106 -18.89 16.39 -7.27
C ALA A 106 -19.84 15.95 -6.16
N ARG A 107 -19.50 14.89 -5.41
CA ARG A 107 -20.29 14.42 -4.27
C ARG A 107 -20.36 15.45 -3.15
N GLN A 108 -19.21 15.99 -2.71
CA GLN A 108 -19.19 16.95 -1.59
C GLN A 108 -20.02 18.20 -1.91
N ALA A 109 -20.00 18.66 -3.17
CA ALA A 109 -20.85 19.75 -3.64
C ALA A 109 -22.33 19.35 -3.66
N ARG A 110 -22.69 18.20 -4.26
CA ARG A 110 -24.07 17.73 -4.37
C ARG A 110 -24.73 17.52 -3.01
N GLU A 111 -23.99 16.97 -2.05
CA GLU A 111 -24.45 16.68 -0.70
C GLU A 111 -24.26 17.87 0.26
N ASN A 112 -23.82 19.03 -0.25
CA ASN A 112 -23.62 20.28 0.50
C ASN A 112 -22.77 20.11 1.78
N TYR A 113 -21.63 19.43 1.66
CA TYR A 113 -20.75 19.20 2.80
C TYR A 113 -20.18 20.53 3.30
N ARG A 114 -20.33 20.80 4.60
CA ARG A 114 -19.78 22.01 5.24
C ARG A 114 -18.26 22.12 5.11
N VAL A 115 -17.57 20.97 5.08
CA VAL A 115 -16.12 20.86 4.94
C VAL A 115 -15.80 19.92 3.80
N HIS A 116 -14.95 20.35 2.89
CA HIS A 116 -14.47 19.55 1.77
C HIS A 116 -13.11 18.95 2.12
N PHE A 117 -13.01 17.63 2.08
CA PHE A 117 -11.75 16.93 2.33
C PHE A 117 -11.07 16.58 0.99
N PRO A 118 -9.73 16.66 0.90
CA PRO A 118 -9.01 16.22 -0.28
C PRO A 118 -9.03 14.69 -0.40
N ALA A 119 -8.99 14.18 -1.62
CA ALA A 119 -9.07 12.74 -1.93
C ALA A 119 -8.05 11.90 -1.17
N GLU A 120 -6.83 12.40 -1.08
CA GLU A 120 -5.72 11.77 -0.37
C GLU A 120 -6.01 11.61 1.15
N GLN A 121 -6.53 12.66 1.80
CA GLN A 121 -6.94 12.57 3.22
C GLN A 121 -8.04 11.52 3.40
N VAL A 122 -9.05 11.51 2.53
CA VAL A 122 -10.16 10.56 2.65
C VAL A 122 -9.69 9.13 2.39
N CYS A 123 -8.82 8.93 1.40
CA CYS A 123 -8.28 7.62 1.09
C CYS A 123 -7.42 7.07 2.23
N PHE A 124 -6.55 7.90 2.81
CA PHE A 124 -5.73 7.50 3.96
C PHE A 124 -6.58 7.22 5.20
N GLN A 125 -7.62 8.03 5.46
CA GLN A 125 -8.62 7.73 6.50
C GLN A 125 -9.25 6.34 6.29
N HIS A 126 -9.59 5.97 5.06
CA HIS A 126 -10.13 4.64 4.78
C HIS A 126 -9.13 3.53 5.10
N ILE A 127 -7.83 3.70 4.81
CA ILE A 127 -6.80 2.73 5.23
C ILE A 127 -6.80 2.55 6.75
N LEU A 128 -6.77 3.65 7.51
CA LEU A 128 -6.80 3.62 8.98
C LEU A 128 -8.04 2.88 9.50
N GLN A 129 -9.21 3.19 8.96
CA GLN A 129 -10.46 2.53 9.34
C GLN A 129 -10.42 1.01 9.09
N ARG A 130 -9.82 0.54 7.99
CA ARG A 130 -9.70 -0.91 7.71
C ARG A 130 -8.66 -1.56 8.61
N ALA A 131 -7.51 -0.92 8.82
CA ALA A 131 -6.50 -1.42 9.74
C ALA A 131 -7.08 -1.59 11.16
N ASN A 132 -7.83 -0.60 11.63
CA ASN A 132 -8.56 -0.67 12.90
C ASN A 132 -9.53 -1.85 12.94
N ARG A 133 -10.30 -2.07 11.87
CA ARG A 133 -11.24 -3.18 11.76
C ARG A 133 -10.55 -4.55 11.74
N VAL A 134 -9.42 -4.68 11.04
CA VAL A 134 -8.62 -5.91 11.02
C VAL A 134 -8.12 -6.22 12.43
N ALA A 135 -7.48 -5.26 13.10
CA ALA A 135 -6.99 -5.40 14.46
C ALA A 135 -8.13 -5.75 15.43
N LYS A 136 -9.30 -5.09 15.31
CA LYS A 136 -10.48 -5.38 16.12
C LYS A 136 -11.01 -6.81 15.91
N ARG A 137 -11.04 -7.31 14.68
CA ARG A 137 -11.49 -8.68 14.38
C ARG A 137 -10.53 -9.74 14.93
N GLN A 138 -9.25 -9.42 15.01
CA GLN A 138 -8.22 -10.30 15.59
C GLN A 138 -8.03 -10.07 17.10
N ASP A 139 -8.88 -9.25 17.73
CA ASP A 139 -8.77 -8.81 19.12
C ASP A 139 -7.36 -8.36 19.53
N THR A 140 -6.72 -7.58 18.67
CA THR A 140 -5.39 -7.04 18.90
C THR A 140 -5.32 -5.55 18.55
N TYR A 141 -4.12 -5.00 18.65
CA TYR A 141 -3.76 -3.64 18.30
C TYR A 141 -2.88 -3.62 17.04
N ALA A 142 -2.80 -2.45 16.40
CA ALA A 142 -1.92 -2.23 15.26
C ALA A 142 -1.14 -0.90 15.36
N LEU A 143 0.08 -0.90 14.83
CA LEU A 143 0.90 0.29 14.58
C LEU A 143 0.90 0.63 13.09
N MET A 144 0.77 1.91 12.77
CA MET A 144 0.76 2.41 11.40
C MET A 144 2.15 2.91 11.01
N ILE A 145 2.69 2.41 9.90
CA ILE A 145 4.00 2.78 9.36
C ILE A 145 3.81 3.15 7.89
N ALA A 146 3.89 4.43 7.55
CA ALA A 146 3.76 4.91 6.18
C ALA A 146 5.12 5.29 5.58
N ASP A 147 5.23 5.26 4.25
CA ASP A 147 6.39 5.84 3.57
C ASP A 147 6.48 7.35 3.80
N ASN A 148 7.67 7.92 3.70
CA ASN A 148 7.95 9.33 3.94
C ASN A 148 7.20 10.25 2.96
N ARG A 149 6.47 11.23 3.52
CA ARG A 149 5.66 12.20 2.76
C ARG A 149 5.97 13.62 3.21
N SER A 150 5.70 14.60 2.36
CA SER A 150 5.91 16.01 2.70
C SER A 150 4.89 16.54 3.71
N ASP A 151 3.72 15.91 3.80
CA ASP A 151 2.59 16.32 4.63
C ASP A 151 2.40 15.46 5.89
N ARG A 152 3.45 14.72 6.30
CA ARG A 152 3.46 13.78 7.43
C ARG A 152 2.89 14.34 8.74
N GLU A 153 3.21 15.59 9.10
CA GLU A 153 2.73 16.19 10.36
C GLU A 153 1.22 16.39 10.34
N ARG A 154 0.66 16.78 9.19
CA ARG A 154 -0.78 16.92 9.00
C ARG A 154 -1.50 15.58 9.15
N HIS A 155 -0.89 14.47 8.73
CA HIS A 155 -1.45 13.13 8.97
C HIS A 155 -1.45 12.76 10.44
N ARG A 156 -0.39 13.10 11.19
CA ARG A 156 -0.33 12.86 12.65
C ARG A 156 -1.37 13.67 13.41
N GLU A 157 -1.49 14.96 13.11
CA GLU A 157 -2.50 15.85 13.71
C GLU A 157 -3.93 15.34 13.48
N ARG A 158 -4.22 14.92 12.23
CA ARG A 158 -5.52 14.32 11.88
C ARG A 158 -5.75 13.01 12.63
N PHE A 159 -4.75 12.15 12.71
CA PHE A 159 -4.85 10.88 13.42
C PHE A 159 -5.17 11.09 14.91
N ALA A 160 -4.50 12.02 15.58
CA ALA A 160 -4.80 12.39 16.97
C ALA A 160 -6.23 12.94 17.12
N THR A 161 -6.69 13.74 16.15
CA THR A 161 -8.08 14.20 16.11
C THR A 161 -9.06 13.03 15.96
N TYR A 162 -8.76 12.05 15.11
CA TYR A 162 -9.61 10.88 14.93
C TYR A 162 -9.70 10.01 16.19
N GLN A 163 -8.60 9.87 16.93
CA GLN A 163 -8.59 9.12 18.20
C GLN A 163 -9.44 9.79 19.30
N THR A 164 -9.53 11.11 19.31
CA THR A 164 -10.28 11.86 20.33
C THR A 164 -11.73 12.14 19.94
N SER A 165 -11.98 12.44 18.67
CA SER A 165 -13.27 12.97 18.19
C SER A 165 -13.95 12.07 17.17
N GLY A 166 -13.30 10.98 16.74
CA GLY A 166 -13.77 10.09 15.68
C GLY A 166 -13.38 10.56 14.27
N THR A 167 -13.39 9.62 13.33
CA THR A 167 -13.16 9.92 11.91
C THR A 167 -14.34 10.72 11.33
N PRO A 168 -14.10 11.79 10.57
CA PRO A 168 -15.16 12.64 10.03
C PRO A 168 -15.95 11.94 8.93
N GLY A 169 -17.15 12.47 8.68
CA GLY A 169 -18.04 12.06 7.61
C GLY A 169 -18.97 10.90 7.99
N VAL A 170 -19.89 10.58 7.08
CA VAL A 170 -20.89 9.52 7.26
C VAL A 170 -20.32 8.12 7.03
N TYR A 171 -19.13 8.02 6.43
CA TYR A 171 -18.53 6.75 6.07
C TYR A 171 -17.70 6.17 7.21
N MET A 172 -18.24 5.12 7.83
CA MET A 172 -17.56 4.30 8.85
C MET A 172 -16.97 5.14 10.00
N HIS A 173 -17.82 5.87 10.74
CA HIS A 173 -17.39 6.62 11.91
C HIS A 173 -16.75 5.68 12.96
N THR A 174 -15.51 5.96 13.36
CA THR A 174 -14.74 5.20 14.38
C THR A 174 -13.73 6.11 15.04
N THR A 175 -13.36 5.82 16.29
CA THR A 175 -12.27 6.49 17.02
C THR A 175 -10.93 5.78 16.84
N LEU A 176 -10.82 4.86 15.88
CA LEU A 176 -9.59 4.11 15.59
C LEU A 176 -9.00 3.43 16.84
N GLU A 177 -9.87 2.86 17.69
CA GLU A 177 -9.53 2.44 19.06
C GLU A 177 -8.49 1.30 19.17
N ARG A 178 -8.21 0.59 18.08
CA ARG A 178 -7.19 -0.46 17.99
C ARG A 178 -5.89 0.01 17.33
N LEU A 179 -5.81 1.26 16.88
CA LEU A 179 -4.58 1.83 16.34
C LEU A 179 -3.81 2.54 17.47
N LEU A 180 -2.58 2.12 17.71
CA LEU A 180 -1.75 2.62 18.80
C LEU A 180 -0.95 3.86 18.39
N ASP A 181 -0.68 4.69 19.41
CA ASP A 181 0.25 5.82 19.36
C ASP A 181 -0.04 6.83 18.23
N THR A 182 0.72 6.76 17.13
CA THR A 182 0.64 7.68 15.99
C THR A 182 0.95 6.96 14.68
N VAL A 183 0.90 7.70 13.57
CA VAL A 183 1.44 7.22 12.29
C VAL A 183 2.94 7.47 12.26
N HIS A 184 3.72 6.40 12.22
CA HIS A 184 5.15 6.46 12.00
C HIS A 184 5.44 6.63 10.51
N PHE A 185 6.47 7.41 10.19
CA PHE A 185 6.92 7.64 8.82
C PHE A 185 8.36 7.19 8.72
N ALA A 186 8.65 6.32 7.75
CA ALA A 186 9.98 5.78 7.52
C ALA A 186 10.29 5.81 6.02
N PRO A 187 11.56 5.98 5.62
CA PRO A 187 11.93 5.92 4.22
C PRO A 187 11.84 4.49 3.66
N SER A 188 11.16 4.31 2.53
CA SER A 188 10.96 3.02 1.85
C SER A 188 12.26 2.25 1.55
N HIS A 189 13.35 2.94 1.17
CA HIS A 189 14.65 2.32 0.91
C HIS A 189 15.25 1.59 2.14
N GLN A 190 14.75 1.85 3.35
CA GLN A 190 15.17 1.18 4.60
C GLN A 190 14.16 0.11 5.08
N SER A 191 13.04 -0.10 4.37
CA SER A 191 11.99 -1.03 4.79
C SER A 191 11.47 -1.89 3.64
N ARG A 192 11.76 -3.19 3.69
CA ARG A 192 11.22 -4.17 2.72
C ARG A 192 9.70 -4.25 2.74
N MET A 193 9.08 -3.99 3.89
CA MET A 193 7.63 -4.02 4.01
C MET A 193 6.97 -2.77 3.38
N LEU A 194 7.60 -1.59 3.46
CA LEU A 194 7.15 -0.42 2.71
C LEU A 194 7.31 -0.64 1.21
N GLN A 195 8.42 -1.23 0.76
CA GLN A 195 8.61 -1.61 -0.63
C GLN A 195 7.55 -2.62 -1.12
N ALA A 196 7.14 -3.56 -0.25
CA ALA A 196 6.05 -4.46 -0.56
C ALA A 196 4.70 -3.73 -0.71
N ALA A 197 4.44 -2.71 0.12
CA ALA A 197 3.27 -1.85 -0.01
C ALA A 197 3.31 -1.02 -1.31
N ASP A 198 4.47 -0.45 -1.68
CA ASP A 198 4.69 0.26 -2.95
C ASP A 198 4.33 -0.63 -4.15
N MET A 199 4.82 -1.87 -4.15
CA MET A 199 4.55 -2.84 -5.22
C MET A 199 3.04 -3.09 -5.39
N LEU A 200 2.30 -3.23 -4.28
CA LEU A 200 0.85 -3.37 -4.32
C LEU A 200 0.16 -2.09 -4.80
N ALA A 201 0.57 -0.92 -4.31
CA ALA A 201 0.00 0.37 -4.67
C ALA A 201 0.20 0.65 -6.16
N PHE A 202 1.40 0.40 -6.68
CA PHE A 202 1.75 0.54 -8.09
C PHE A 202 0.90 -0.35 -8.99
N ILE A 203 0.80 -1.65 -8.66
CA ILE A 203 0.00 -2.62 -9.45
C ILE A 203 -1.48 -2.23 -9.40
N TYR A 204 -1.99 -1.88 -8.22
CA TYR A 204 -3.37 -1.48 -8.03
C TYR A 204 -3.71 -0.24 -8.88
N ARG A 205 -2.95 0.85 -8.73
CA ARG A 205 -3.15 2.06 -9.53
C ARG A 205 -3.07 1.75 -11.02
N ARG A 206 -2.02 1.05 -11.46
CA ARG A 206 -1.81 0.76 -12.89
C ARG A 206 -2.97 -0.05 -13.47
N ARG A 207 -3.46 -1.07 -12.74
CA ARG A 207 -4.62 -1.87 -13.16
C ARG A 207 -5.90 -1.04 -13.31
N MET A 208 -6.06 0.00 -12.49
CA MET A 208 -7.26 0.83 -12.45
C MET A 208 -7.21 1.99 -13.44
N THR A 209 -6.02 2.50 -13.77
CA THR A 209 -5.89 3.78 -14.51
C THR A 209 -5.17 3.68 -15.85
N VAL A 210 -4.45 2.59 -16.13
CA VAL A 210 -3.65 2.46 -17.35
C VAL A 210 -4.29 1.44 -18.28
N PHE A 211 -4.49 1.86 -19.53
CA PHE A 211 -4.77 0.96 -20.64
C PHE A 211 -3.43 0.56 -21.28
N GLU A 212 -3.06 -0.71 -21.16
CA GLU A 212 -1.81 -1.21 -21.73
C GLU A 212 -1.94 -1.38 -23.25
N GLN A 213 -1.07 -0.72 -24.00
CA GLN A 213 -1.03 -0.87 -25.46
C GLN A 213 -0.26 -2.14 -25.88
N ASP A 214 0.70 -2.58 -25.07
CA ASP A 214 1.49 -3.79 -25.31
C ASP A 214 0.81 -5.01 -24.68
N ILE A 215 0.49 -6.02 -25.50
CA ILE A 215 -0.19 -7.26 -25.08
C ILE A 215 0.56 -8.03 -23.99
N ARG A 216 1.91 -7.99 -24.00
CA ARG A 216 2.74 -8.71 -23.01
C ARG A 216 2.71 -7.97 -21.67
N SER A 217 2.75 -6.63 -21.70
CA SER A 217 2.57 -5.81 -20.50
C SER A 217 1.20 -6.04 -19.88
N GLU A 218 0.13 -6.03 -20.68
CA GLU A 218 -1.24 -6.33 -20.22
C GLU A 218 -1.32 -7.72 -19.58
N GLN A 219 -0.81 -8.75 -20.26
CA GLN A 219 -0.83 -10.11 -19.72
C GLN A 219 -0.03 -10.26 -18.42
N ALA A 220 1.12 -9.59 -18.32
CA ALA A 220 1.92 -9.61 -17.09
C ALA A 220 1.15 -8.93 -15.94
N MET A 221 0.54 -7.77 -16.21
CA MET A 221 -0.17 -6.99 -15.20
C MET A 221 -1.47 -7.66 -14.75
N ALA A 222 -2.22 -8.24 -15.70
CA ALA A 222 -3.39 -9.06 -15.39
C ALA A 222 -3.03 -10.28 -14.51
N LYS A 223 -1.89 -10.94 -14.78
CA LYS A 223 -1.42 -12.07 -13.95
C LYS A 223 -0.96 -11.64 -12.55
N LEU A 224 -0.24 -10.53 -12.43
CA LEU A 224 0.15 -9.98 -11.12
C LEU A 224 -1.08 -9.58 -10.31
N TRP A 225 -2.03 -8.89 -10.95
CA TRP A 225 -3.30 -8.52 -10.33
C TRP A 225 -4.10 -9.75 -9.89
N GLY A 226 -4.22 -10.76 -10.76
CA GLY A 226 -4.87 -12.04 -10.46
C GLY A 226 -4.34 -12.67 -9.18
N ARG A 227 -3.01 -12.76 -9.04
CA ARG A 227 -2.36 -13.28 -7.82
C ARG A 227 -2.76 -12.51 -6.56
N ILE A 228 -2.93 -11.19 -6.65
CA ILE A 228 -3.32 -10.35 -5.51
C ILE A 228 -4.79 -10.58 -5.15
N ILE A 229 -5.68 -10.63 -6.14
CA ILE A 229 -7.13 -10.81 -5.88
C ILE A 229 -7.51 -12.23 -5.48
N ASP A 230 -6.82 -13.23 -6.02
CA ASP A 230 -7.17 -14.64 -5.85
C ASP A 230 -6.57 -15.25 -4.57
N CYS A 231 -5.63 -14.56 -3.90
CA CYS A 231 -4.94 -15.12 -2.73
C CYS A 231 -5.78 -15.11 -1.43
N GLY A 232 -6.98 -14.51 -1.44
CA GLY A 232 -7.89 -14.50 -0.28
C GLY A 232 -7.46 -13.59 0.89
N LYS A 233 -6.40 -12.80 0.74
CA LYS A 233 -5.82 -11.96 1.81
C LYS A 233 -6.25 -10.50 1.78
N LEU A 234 -7.12 -10.11 0.85
CA LEU A 234 -7.60 -8.74 0.72
C LEU A 234 -8.74 -8.43 1.69
N CYS A 235 -8.63 -7.29 2.38
CA CYS A 235 -9.67 -6.76 3.24
C CYS A 235 -10.38 -5.57 2.57
N ASP A 236 -11.64 -5.78 2.17
CA ASP A 236 -12.57 -4.72 1.72
C ASP A 236 -12.01 -3.78 0.64
N VAL A 237 -11.47 -4.37 -0.45
CA VAL A 237 -10.97 -3.60 -1.62
C VAL A 237 -12.07 -2.72 -2.19
N GLY A 238 -11.71 -1.51 -2.58
CA GLY A 238 -12.60 -0.72 -3.42
C GLY A 238 -12.23 0.74 -3.55
N SER A 239 -12.95 1.40 -4.46
CA SER A 239 -12.92 2.84 -4.63
C SER A 239 -14.01 3.53 -3.80
N TRP A 240 -13.89 4.83 -3.63
CA TRP A 240 -14.91 5.71 -3.05
C TRP A 240 -14.76 7.13 -3.64
N PRO A 241 -15.80 7.97 -3.73
CA PRO A 241 -17.20 7.63 -3.54
C PRO A 241 -17.76 6.69 -4.60
#